data_AF-X8DFD0-F1
#
_entry.id   AF-X8DFD0-F1
#
_cell.length_a   1.000
_cell.length_b   1.000
_cell.length_c   1.000
_cell.angle_alpha   90.00
_cell.angle_beta   90.00
_cell.angle_gamma   90.00
#
_symmetry.space_group_name_H-M   'P 1'
#
loop_
_entity.id
_entity.type
_entity.pdbx_description
1 polymer ?
#
loop_
_entity_poly.entity_id
_entity_poly.type
_entity_poly.pdbx_seq_one_letter_code
_entity_poly.pdbx_strand_id
1 'polypeptide(L)'
;MIALIQAVGAVLLIANMVQVAAYTRRTEVGIMRLVGATRWYTQLPFLLEAVIAALAGVALAVIGLIIARVTILNGALQQFIQANLVAPITYGDVFLAAIQMAALGILLAGVTAYVTLRLYVRR
;
A
#
# COMPACT_ATOMS: atom_id res chain seq x y z
N MET A 1 -8.27 -17.28 4.13
CA MET A 1 -8.22 -16.87 5.55
C MET A 1 -6.97 -16.08 5.89
N ILE A 2 -5.76 -16.54 5.51
CA ILE A 2 -4.50 -15.83 5.80
C ILE A 2 -4.48 -14.39 5.26
N ALA A 3 -4.93 -14.16 4.02
CA ALA A 3 -4.97 -12.83 3.43
C ALA A 3 -5.82 -11.82 4.23
N LEU A 4 -6.91 -12.29 4.86
CA LEU A 4 -7.78 -11.43 5.67
C LEU A 4 -7.09 -11.02 6.96
N ILE A 5 -6.39 -11.95 7.62
CA ILE A 5 -5.59 -11.68 8.82
C ILE A 5 -4.47 -10.69 8.49
N GLN A 6 -3.79 -10.87 7.35
CA GLN A 6 -2.75 -9.94 6.88
C GLN A 6 -3.33 -8.55 6.56
N ALA A 7 -4.50 -8.47 5.94
CA ALA A 7 -5.15 -7.19 5.66
C ALA A 7 -5.48 -6.44 6.96
N VAL A 8 -6.02 -7.12 7.97
CA VAL A 8 -6.26 -6.54 9.29
C VAL A 8 -4.94 -6.10 9.95
N GLY A 9 -3.91 -6.94 9.89
CA GLY A 9 -2.58 -6.61 10.41
C GLY A 9 -1.98 -5.36 9.75
N ALA A 10 -2.09 -5.25 8.42
CA ALA A 10 -1.62 -4.09 7.67
C ALA A 10 -2.35 -2.81 8.10
N VAL A 11 -3.68 -2.86 8.26
CA VAL A 11 -4.48 -1.74 8.75
C VAL A 11 -4.01 -1.30 10.14
N LEU A 12 -3.79 -2.24 11.06
CA LEU A 12 -3.30 -1.94 12.41
C LEU A 12 -1.90 -1.33 12.40
N LEU A 13 -1.00 -1.85 11.56
CA LEU A 13 0.36 -1.31 11.43
C LEU A 13 0.36 0.12 10.87
N ILE A 14 -0.41 0.38 9.81
CA ILE A 14 -0.56 1.72 9.25
C ILE A 14 -1.15 2.66 10.29
N ALA A 15 -2.21 2.25 10.99
CA ALA A 15 -2.83 3.05 12.03
C ALA A 15 -1.83 3.40 13.15
N ASN A 16 -1.07 2.42 13.64
CA ASN A 16 -0.07 2.64 14.68
C ASN A 16 1.04 3.60 14.21
N MET A 17 1.54 3.43 12.99
CA MET A 17 2.57 4.30 12.43
C MET A 17 2.07 5.74 12.31
N VAL A 18 0.85 5.94 11.81
CA VAL A 18 0.22 7.25 11.69
C VAL A 18 0.04 7.91 13.06
N GLN A 19 -0.35 7.15 14.08
CA GLN A 19 -0.47 7.66 15.45
C GLN A 19 0.88 8.11 16.01
N VAL A 20 1.92 7.30 15.86
CA VAL A 20 3.29 7.62 16.30
C VAL A 20 3.80 8.88 15.59
N ALA A 21 3.63 8.96 14.26
CA ALA A 21 4.05 10.11 13.48
C ALA A 21 3.31 11.40 13.87
N ALA A 22 1.99 11.31 14.10
CA ALA A 22 1.18 12.43 14.57
C ALA A 22 1.60 12.90 15.97
N TYR A 23 1.94 11.97 16.86
CA TYR A 23 2.39 12.30 18.21
C TYR A 23 3.75 13.02 18.23
N THR A 24 4.68 12.62 17.37
CA THR A 24 6.00 13.24 17.23
C THR A 24 5.89 14.67 16.68
N ARG A 25 4.95 14.94 15.76
CA ARG A 25 4.74 16.27 15.16
C ARG A 25 3.70 17.13 15.89
N ARG A 26 3.25 16.75 17.09
CA ARG A 26 2.15 17.46 17.78
C ARG A 26 2.44 18.93 18.07
N THR A 27 3.70 19.27 18.34
CA THR A 27 4.16 20.65 18.59
C THR A 27 4.14 21.49 17.32
N GLU A 28 4.66 20.95 16.21
CA GLU A 28 4.61 21.59 14.89
C GLU A 28 3.16 21.84 14.45
N VAL A 29 2.29 20.84 14.59
CA VAL A 29 0.86 20.96 14.29
C VAL A 29 0.17 21.99 15.21
N GLY A 30 0.60 22.08 16.47
CA GLY A 30 0.16 23.12 17.40
C GLY A 30 0.49 24.52 16.88
N ILE A 31 1.72 24.75 16.43
CA ILE A 31 2.14 26.03 15.84
C ILE A 31 1.37 26.33 14.55
N MET A 32 1.22 25.35 13.66
CA MET A 32 0.47 25.51 12.41
C MET A 32 -0.99 25.94 12.66
N ARG A 33 -1.63 25.43 13.71
CA ARG A 33 -3.00 25.83 14.09
C ARG A 33 -3.08 27.26 14.61
N LEU A 34 -2.05 27.76 15.29
CA LEU A 34 -2.01 29.15 15.76
C LEU A 34 -1.97 30.16 14.60
N VAL A 35 -1.40 29.77 13.47
CA VAL A 35 -1.37 30.57 12.23
C VAL A 35 -2.61 30.34 11.33
N GLY A 36 -3.63 29.63 11.83
CA GLY A 36 -4.89 29.41 11.12
C GLY A 36 -4.86 28.28 10.07
N ALA A 37 -3.86 27.39 10.11
CA ALA A 37 -3.82 26.27 9.17
C ALA A 37 -5.04 25.34 9.34
N THR A 38 -5.66 24.98 8.21
CA THR A 38 -6.80 24.06 8.20
C THR A 38 -6.36 22.64 8.52
N ARG A 39 -7.29 21.84 9.09
CA ARG A 39 -7.03 20.44 9.49
C ARG A 39 -6.49 19.59 8.34
N TRP A 40 -6.95 19.84 7.11
CA TRP A 40 -6.45 19.18 5.89
C TRP A 40 -4.97 19.41 5.65
N TYR A 41 -4.49 20.65 5.84
CA TYR A 41 -3.08 20.98 5.65
C TYR A 41 -2.17 20.21 6.61
N THR A 42 -2.61 20.03 7.86
CA THR A 42 -1.85 19.27 8.86
C THR A 42 -1.90 17.75 8.65
N GLN A 43 -2.89 17.23 7.93
CA GLN A 43 -3.11 15.78 7.74
C GLN A 43 -2.56 15.26 6.40
N LEU A 44 -2.50 16.13 5.38
CA LEU A 44 -2.00 15.81 4.05
C LEU A 44 -0.61 15.14 4.03
N PRO A 45 0.42 15.58 4.80
CA PRO A 45 1.74 14.97 4.73
C PRO A 45 1.73 13.48 5.12
N PHE A 46 0.98 13.14 6.17
CA PHE A 46 0.86 11.74 6.63
C PHE A 46 0.09 10.86 5.65
N LEU A 47 -0.96 11.41 5.03
CA LEU A 47 -1.73 10.69 4.02
C LEU A 47 -0.86 10.40 2.79
N LEU A 48 -0.07 11.38 2.34
CA LEU A 48 0.85 11.22 1.24
C LEU A 48 1.94 10.19 1.56
N GLU A 49 2.51 10.21 2.77
CA GLU A 49 3.51 9.23 3.21
C GLU A 49 2.96 7.79 3.15
N ALA A 50 1.73 7.57 3.62
CA ALA A 50 1.08 6.27 3.54
C ALA A 50 0.83 5.80 2.10
N VAL A 51 0.37 6.70 1.21
CA VAL A 51 0.13 6.38 -0.20
C VAL A 51 1.44 6.09 -0.93
N ILE A 52 2.49 6.87 -0.70
CA ILE A 52 3.82 6.66 -1.29
C ILE A 52 4.40 5.32 -0.84
N ALA A 53 4.28 4.98 0.45
CA ALA A 53 4.70 3.69 0.97
C ALA A 53 3.93 2.52 0.32
N ALA A 54 2.62 2.67 0.11
CA ALA A 54 1.81 1.67 -0.58
C ALA A 54 2.25 1.50 -2.05
N LEU A 55 2.49 2.60 -2.77
CA LEU A 55 3.00 2.58 -4.14
C LEU A 55 4.37 1.91 -4.24
N ALA A 56 5.27 2.17 -3.30
CA ALA A 56 6.56 1.49 -3.23
C ALA A 56 6.39 -0.03 -3.02
N GLY A 57 5.47 -0.44 -2.15
CA GLY A 57 5.13 -1.84 -1.95
C GLY A 57 4.57 -2.51 -3.21
N VAL A 58 3.72 -1.81 -3.97
CA VAL A 58 3.18 -2.29 -5.25
C VAL A 58 4.30 -2.43 -6.28
N ALA A 59 5.20 -1.45 -6.39
CA ALA A 59 6.36 -1.54 -7.29
C ALA A 59 7.23 -2.75 -6.96
N LEU A 60 7.53 -2.98 -5.68
CA LEU A 60 8.28 -4.16 -5.23
C LEU A 60 7.57 -5.47 -5.57
N ALA A 61 6.25 -5.53 -5.37
CA ALA A 61 5.46 -6.72 -5.68
C ALA A 61 5.41 -7.00 -7.19
N VAL A 62 5.29 -5.97 -8.04
CA VAL A 62 5.33 -6.11 -9.51
C VAL A 62 6.70 -6.62 -9.98
N ILE A 63 7.79 -6.05 -9.45
CA ILE A 63 9.15 -6.52 -9.74
C ILE A 63 9.30 -8.00 -9.33
N GLY A 64 8.84 -8.36 -8.14
CA GLY A 64 8.83 -9.74 -7.66
C GLY A 64 8.04 -10.68 -8.56
N LEU A 65 6.89 -10.24 -9.08
CA LEU A 65 6.04 -11.01 -9.98
C LEU A 65 6.73 -11.25 -11.34
N ILE A 66 7.42 -10.23 -11.87
CA ILE A 66 8.23 -10.36 -13.10
C ILE A 66 9.39 -11.33 -12.88
N ILE A 67 10.12 -11.21 -11.77
CA ILE A 67 11.24 -12.12 -11.46
C ILE A 67 10.73 -13.55 -11.31
N ALA A 68 9.67 -13.76 -10.53
CA ALA A 68 9.05 -15.06 -10.33
C ALA A 68 8.61 -15.68 -11.66
N ARG A 69 8.02 -14.88 -12.57
CA ARG A 69 7.68 -15.33 -13.91
C ARG A 69 8.92 -15.85 -14.65
N VAL A 70 9.98 -15.05 -14.74
CA VAL A 70 11.19 -15.42 -15.49
C VAL A 70 11.85 -16.67 -14.93
N THR A 71 11.96 -16.80 -13.60
CA THR A 71 12.63 -17.94 -12.96
C THR A 71 11.79 -19.22 -13.01
N ILE A 72 10.47 -19.12 -12.85
CA ILE A 72 9.56 -20.27 -12.83
C ILE A 72 9.27 -20.78 -14.25
N LEU A 73 9.05 -19.89 -15.23
CA LEU A 73 8.76 -20.29 -16.62
C LEU A 73 9.99 -20.80 -17.37
N ASN A 74 11.19 -20.26 -17.10
CA ASN A 74 12.42 -20.74 -17.76
C ASN A 74 12.95 -22.04 -17.14
N GLY A 75 12.40 -22.47 -16.00
CA GLY A 75 12.73 -23.72 -15.33
C GLY A 75 11.64 -24.78 -15.50
N ALA A 76 11.01 -25.13 -14.37
CA ALA A 76 10.16 -26.32 -14.23
C ALA A 76 8.91 -26.34 -15.14
N LEU A 77 8.38 -25.17 -15.54
CA LEU A 77 7.09 -25.09 -16.24
C LEU A 77 7.20 -25.09 -17.78
N GLN A 78 8.39 -24.99 -18.37
CA GLN A 78 8.55 -24.92 -19.82
C GLN A 78 7.96 -26.17 -20.52
N GLN A 79 8.15 -27.34 -19.92
CA GLN A 79 7.61 -28.63 -20.34
C GLN A 79 6.08 -28.75 -20.15
N PHE A 80 5.49 -28.12 -19.12
CA PHE A 80 4.05 -28.15 -18.87
C PHE A 80 3.26 -27.12 -19.70
N ILE A 81 3.89 -25.99 -20.06
CA ILE A 81 3.32 -25.00 -20.98
C ILE A 81 3.28 -25.56 -22.40
N GLN A 82 4.33 -26.28 -22.85
CA GLN A 82 4.33 -26.97 -24.15
C GLN A 82 3.29 -28.10 -24.23
N ALA A 83 3.01 -28.75 -23.10
CA ALA A 83 1.95 -29.75 -22.98
C ALA A 83 0.53 -29.15 -22.83
N ASN A 84 0.38 -27.83 -22.93
CA ASN A 84 -0.90 -27.10 -22.86
C ASN A 84 -1.70 -27.31 -21.55
N LEU A 85 -1.02 -27.70 -20.46
CA LEU A 85 -1.63 -27.97 -19.16
C LEU A 85 -1.81 -26.70 -18.30
N VAL A 86 -1.12 -25.60 -18.65
CA VAL A 86 -1.14 -24.34 -17.90
C VAL A 86 -1.23 -23.15 -18.88
N ALA A 87 -2.16 -22.23 -18.62
CA ALA A 87 -2.29 -21.01 -19.43
C ALA A 87 -1.05 -20.10 -19.27
N PRO A 88 -0.46 -19.60 -20.37
CA PRO A 88 0.70 -18.72 -20.28
C PRO A 88 0.32 -17.36 -19.69
N ILE A 89 0.95 -17.00 -18.57
CA ILE A 89 0.82 -15.66 -17.97
C ILE A 89 1.52 -14.66 -18.89
N THR A 90 0.74 -13.76 -19.47
CA THR A 90 1.20 -12.74 -20.42
C THR A 90 1.60 -11.46 -19.68
N TYR A 91 2.42 -10.61 -20.30
CA TYR A 91 2.77 -9.29 -19.74
C TYR A 91 1.53 -8.41 -19.48
N GLY A 92 0.45 -8.61 -20.24
CA GLY A 92 -0.84 -7.96 -20.01
C GLY A 92 -1.46 -8.32 -18.66
N ASP A 93 -1.35 -9.57 -18.23
CA ASP A 93 -1.90 -10.01 -16.93
C ASP A 93 -1.15 -9.38 -15.76
N VAL A 94 0.17 -9.27 -15.90
CA VAL A 94 1.03 -8.60 -14.90
C VAL A 94 0.69 -7.12 -14.80
N PHE A 95 0.46 -6.46 -15.93
CA PHE A 95 0.08 -5.05 -15.95
C PHE A 95 -1.32 -4.81 -15.34
N LEU A 96 -2.28 -5.67 -15.64
CA LEU A 96 -3.63 -5.59 -15.05
C LEU A 96 -3.58 -5.80 -13.53
N ALA A 97 -2.80 -6.80 -13.09
CA ALA A 97 -2.58 -7.06 -11.67
C ALA A 97 -1.89 -5.88 -10.97
N ALA A 98 -0.91 -5.24 -11.61
CA ALA A 98 -0.24 -4.05 -11.08
C ALA A 98 -1.23 -2.90 -10.84
N ILE A 99 -2.15 -2.64 -11.77
CA ILE A 99 -3.18 -1.61 -11.64
C ILE A 99 -4.12 -1.93 -10.48
N GLN A 100 -4.59 -3.18 -10.38
CA GLN A 100 -5.49 -3.61 -9.31
C GLN A 100 -4.82 -3.50 -7.93
N MET A 101 -3.56 -3.92 -7.83
CA MET A 101 -2.76 -3.80 -6.61
C MET A 101 -2.50 -2.35 -6.23
N ALA A 102 -2.20 -1.48 -7.21
CA ALA A 102 -2.03 -0.05 -6.99
C ALA A 102 -3.32 0.57 -6.44
N ALA A 103 -4.45 0.30 -7.11
CA ALA A 103 -5.75 0.82 -6.70
C ALA A 103 -6.11 0.37 -5.27
N LEU A 104 -5.98 -0.93 -4.98
CA LEU A 104 -6.28 -1.48 -3.66
C LEU A 104 -5.31 -0.97 -2.58
N GLY A 105 -4.02 -0.90 -2.88
CA GLY A 105 -2.99 -0.42 -1.95
C GLY A 105 -3.19 1.04 -1.57
N ILE A 106 -3.41 1.91 -2.56
CA ILE A 106 -3.70 3.33 -2.33
C ILE A 106 -4.99 3.51 -1.55
N LEU A 107 -6.05 2.78 -1.92
CA LEU A 107 -7.35 2.89 -1.26
C LEU A 107 -7.24 2.43 0.20
N LEU A 108 -6.65 1.27 0.46
CA LEU A 108 -6.50 0.73 1.81
C LEU A 108 -5.62 1.65 2.69
N ALA A 109 -4.45 2.05 2.19
CA ALA A 109 -3.53 2.90 2.94
C ALA A 109 -4.12 4.29 3.18
N GLY A 110 -4.73 4.88 2.14
CA GLY A 110 -5.37 6.18 2.22
C GLY A 110 -6.54 6.20 3.18
N VAL A 111 -7.46 5.24 3.08
CA VAL A 111 -8.62 5.13 3.99
C VAL A 111 -8.15 4.90 5.42
N THR A 112 -7.20 3.99 5.64
CA THR A 112 -6.69 3.68 6.99
C THR A 112 -6.04 4.91 7.62
N ALA A 113 -5.15 5.59 6.89
CA ALA A 113 -4.48 6.79 7.38
C ALA A 113 -5.48 7.92 7.65
N TYR A 114 -6.41 8.17 6.72
CA TYR A 114 -7.44 9.19 6.86
C TYR A 114 -8.35 8.95 8.07
N VAL A 115 -8.88 7.73 8.22
CA VAL A 115 -9.74 7.36 9.34
C VAL A 115 -8.98 7.49 10.67
N THR A 116 -7.74 7.01 10.73
CA THR A 116 -6.90 7.10 11.93
C THR A 116 -6.65 8.55 12.33
N LEU A 117 -6.24 9.41 11.39
CA LEU A 117 -6.03 10.84 11.63
C LEU A 117 -7.32 11.52 12.10
N ARG A 118 -8.45 11.23 11.44
CA ARG A 118 -9.74 11.84 11.79
C ARG A 118 -10.22 11.44 13.18
N LEU A 119 -9.98 10.20 13.61
CA LEU A 119 -10.37 9.72 14.94
C LEU A 119 -9.45 10.27 16.03
N TYR A 120 -8.13 10.27 15.80
CA TYR A 120 -7.16 10.63 16.84
C TYR A 120 -7.04 12.14 17.06
N VAL A 121 -7.09 12.93 15.99
CA VAL A 121 -6.96 14.40 16.05
C VAL A 121 -8.24 15.09 16.56
N ARG A 122 -9.34 14.34 16.72
CA ARG A 122 -10.60 14.84 17.29
C ARG A 122 -10.58 14.89 18.83
N ARG A 123 -9.57 14.28 19.47
CA ARG A 123 -9.25 14.46 20.90
C ARG A 123 -8.09 15.45 21.02
#